data_AF-A0A0H3ECK6-F1
#
_entry.id   AF-A0A0H3ECK6-F1
#
_cell.length_a   1.000
_cell.length_b   1.000
_cell.length_c   1.000
_cell.angle_alpha   90.00
_cell.angle_beta   90.00
_cell.angle_gamma   90.00
#
_symmetry.space_group_name_H-M   'P 1'
#
loop_
_entity.id
_entity.type
_entity.pdbx_description
1 polymer ?
#
loop_
_entity_poly.entity_id
_entity_poly.type
_entity_poly.pdbx_seq_one_letter_code
_entity_poly.pdbx_strand_id
1 'polypeptide(L)'
;MTLVHFHLTDAEGRGLDGSVSLVPTRRVTVADAIRLPVAQTVRLTAGEATAEVMPSTTQWAWRASELVAGGIVRYVEVPDKESAEYSGLADVDPKTLDQSSETVAAWELVTRAAQGVLDRIGTIDDKVQSAAASAAAAKASETVASQESAKAAAAAGKAQSSQSEAAKSAQAAHESEITANGLIGEAKTIAGQLTETAGQVKQDAATASRAAQTATVKADAAATARDRAETAGRGRRMAPKRLDRLDRTVGFHHHTQRGSPMRHPIREEPHG
;
A
#
# COMPACT_ATOMS: atom_id res chain seq x y z
N MET A 1 -35.92 72.80 1.88
CA MET A 1 -35.99 72.67 0.41
C MET A 1 -36.83 73.82 -0.09
N THR A 2 -36.50 74.38 -1.25
CA THR A 2 -37.20 75.50 -1.86
C THR A 2 -37.88 75.04 -3.13
N LEU A 3 -39.16 75.33 -3.25
CA LEU A 3 -39.93 74.99 -4.43
C LEU A 3 -39.67 76.03 -5.53
N VAL A 4 -38.89 75.66 -6.54
CA VAL A 4 -38.55 76.53 -7.67
C VAL A 4 -39.51 76.29 -8.82
N HIS A 5 -40.19 77.35 -9.24
CA HIS A 5 -41.07 77.35 -10.41
C HIS A 5 -40.31 77.83 -11.65
N PHE A 6 -40.47 77.10 -12.75
CA PHE A 6 -39.86 77.38 -14.05
C PHE A 6 -40.97 77.76 -15.03
N HIS A 7 -40.79 78.92 -15.66
CA HIS A 7 -41.64 79.41 -16.75
C HIS A 7 -40.75 79.91 -17.88
N LEU A 8 -40.52 79.08 -18.91
CA LEU A 8 -39.68 79.42 -20.06
C LEU A 8 -40.53 79.57 -21.33
N THR A 9 -40.44 80.74 -21.96
CA THR A 9 -41.19 81.08 -23.18
C THR A 9 -40.26 81.53 -24.30
N ASP A 10 -40.71 81.38 -25.54
CA ASP A 10 -40.06 82.03 -26.69
C ASP A 10 -40.34 83.55 -26.73
N ALA A 11 -39.79 84.23 -27.73
CA ALA A 11 -39.96 85.67 -27.91
C ALA A 11 -41.42 86.10 -28.12
N GLU A 12 -42.29 85.18 -28.58
CA GLU A 12 -43.72 85.39 -28.77
C GLU A 12 -44.55 85.04 -27.51
N GLY A 13 -43.90 84.61 -26.42
CA GLY A 13 -44.56 84.23 -25.17
C GLY A 13 -45.13 82.82 -25.15
N ARG A 14 -44.80 81.96 -26.12
CA ARG A 14 -45.23 80.56 -26.14
C ARG A 14 -44.30 79.73 -25.26
N GLY A 15 -44.89 78.90 -24.41
CA GLY A 15 -44.14 78.01 -23.53
C GLY A 15 -43.29 76.98 -24.29
N LEU A 16 -42.07 76.75 -23.82
CA LEU A 16 -41.10 75.84 -24.42
C LEU A 16 -41.12 74.45 -23.78
N ASP A 17 -41.18 73.40 -24.60
CA ASP A 17 -40.97 72.03 -24.14
C ASP A 17 -39.48 71.69 -24.05
N GLY A 18 -39.11 70.89 -23.06
CA GLY A 18 -37.73 70.45 -22.86
C GLY A 18 -37.45 70.10 -21.41
N SER A 19 -36.29 70.53 -20.89
CA SER A 19 -35.95 70.31 -19.49
C SER A 19 -34.98 71.35 -18.95
N VAL A 20 -34.87 71.46 -17.63
CA VAL A 20 -33.81 72.20 -16.95
C VAL A 20 -32.97 71.22 -16.15
N SER A 21 -31.67 71.17 -16.42
CA SER A 21 -30.70 70.37 -15.66
C SER A 21 -30.06 71.23 -14.57
N LEU A 22 -30.27 70.84 -13.32
CA LEU A 22 -29.73 71.49 -12.13
C LEU A 22 -28.59 70.64 -11.58
N VAL A 23 -27.37 71.19 -11.61
CA VAL A 23 -26.17 70.53 -11.08
C VAL A 23 -25.52 71.42 -10.02
N PRO A 24 -25.25 70.95 -8.80
CA PRO A 24 -24.55 71.75 -7.81
C PRO A 24 -23.10 72.00 -8.26
N THR A 25 -22.60 73.22 -8.08
CA THR A 25 -21.22 73.55 -8.49
C THR A 25 -20.16 72.86 -7.63
N ARG A 26 -20.50 72.47 -6.39
CA ARG A 26 -19.63 71.78 -5.43
C ARG A 26 -20.41 70.82 -4.54
N ARG A 27 -19.69 69.88 -3.95
CA ARG A 27 -20.16 69.06 -2.83
C ARG A 27 -20.02 69.87 -1.54
N VAL A 28 -21.00 69.78 -0.65
CA VAL A 28 -21.13 70.70 0.49
C VAL A 28 -21.01 69.90 1.79
N THR A 29 -20.26 70.45 2.74
CA THR A 29 -20.28 69.99 4.12
C THR A 29 -21.11 70.97 4.93
N VAL A 30 -22.14 70.48 5.63
CA VAL A 30 -22.93 71.28 6.56
C VAL A 30 -22.73 70.68 7.94
N ALA A 31 -22.08 71.43 8.83
CA ALA A 31 -21.65 70.97 10.15
C ALA A 31 -20.78 69.68 10.06
N ASP A 32 -21.23 68.56 10.62
CA ASP A 32 -20.55 67.27 10.65
C ASP A 32 -21.00 66.31 9.51
N ALA A 33 -21.92 66.73 8.65
CA ALA A 33 -22.48 65.91 7.57
C ALA A 33 -22.11 66.44 6.18
N ILE A 34 -21.57 65.57 5.33
CA ILE A 34 -21.46 65.83 3.90
C ILE A 34 -22.85 65.69 3.29
N ARG A 35 -23.41 66.80 2.80
CA ARG A 35 -24.65 66.79 2.02
C ARG A 35 -24.27 66.74 0.54
N LEU A 36 -24.76 65.71 -0.14
CA LEU A 36 -24.61 65.54 -1.58
C LEU A 36 -25.89 66.03 -2.25
N PRO A 37 -26.04 67.33 -2.60
CA PRO A 37 -27.11 67.73 -3.49
C PRO A 37 -27.02 66.87 -4.75
N VAL A 38 -28.08 66.11 -5.02
CA VAL A 38 -28.14 65.25 -6.18
C VAL A 38 -28.49 66.13 -7.37
N ALA A 39 -27.72 66.02 -8.45
CA ALA A 39 -28.08 66.66 -9.70
C ALA A 39 -29.44 66.15 -10.16
N GLN A 40 -30.33 67.06 -10.60
CA GLN A 40 -31.67 66.69 -11.03
C GLN A 40 -32.01 67.35 -12.35
N THR A 41 -32.84 66.67 -13.13
CA THR A 41 -33.35 67.21 -14.40
C THR A 41 -34.85 67.30 -14.32
N VAL A 42 -35.38 68.49 -14.54
CA VAL A 42 -36.80 68.83 -14.42
C VAL A 42 -37.37 68.96 -15.82
N ARG A 43 -38.42 68.20 -16.13
CA ARG A 43 -39.05 68.26 -17.46
C ARG A 43 -40.04 69.43 -17.52
N LEU A 44 -39.95 70.23 -18.57
CA LEU A 44 -40.87 71.32 -18.86
C LEU A 44 -41.98 70.83 -19.78
N THR A 45 -43.22 71.26 -19.52
CA THR A 45 -44.38 71.06 -20.40
C THR A 45 -45.02 72.42 -20.65
N ALA A 46 -45.05 72.85 -21.91
CA ALA A 46 -45.47 74.20 -22.30
C ALA A 46 -44.79 75.30 -21.46
N GLY A 47 -43.47 75.17 -21.25
CA GLY A 47 -42.67 76.13 -20.49
C GLY A 47 -42.73 75.99 -18.97
N GLU A 48 -43.67 75.20 -18.44
CA GLU A 48 -43.94 75.12 -17.00
C GLU A 48 -43.28 73.89 -16.35
N ALA A 49 -42.71 74.08 -15.17
CA ALA A 49 -42.42 73.02 -14.22
C ALA A 49 -42.18 73.55 -12.80
N THR A 50 -42.27 72.66 -11.82
CA THR A 50 -41.91 72.94 -10.44
C THR A 50 -40.99 71.86 -9.91
N ALA A 51 -39.95 72.23 -9.17
CA ALA A 51 -39.06 71.27 -8.51
C ALA A 51 -38.66 71.72 -7.12
N GLU A 52 -38.53 70.77 -6.20
CA GLU A 52 -37.86 71.00 -4.93
C GLU A 52 -36.35 71.07 -5.18
N VAL A 53 -35.74 72.18 -4.79
CA VAL A 53 -34.32 72.44 -4.97
C VAL A 53 -33.72 72.81 -3.62
N MET A 54 -32.54 72.27 -3.32
CA MET A 54 -31.86 72.61 -2.07
C MET A 54 -31.38 74.06 -2.09
N PRO A 55 -31.63 74.85 -1.04
CA PRO A 55 -31.09 76.21 -0.94
C PRO A 55 -29.57 76.24 -1.04
N SER A 56 -29.04 77.19 -1.80
CA SER A 56 -27.61 77.45 -1.93
C SER A 56 -27.02 77.99 -0.63
N THR A 57 -25.69 78.02 -0.53
CA THR A 57 -24.96 78.75 0.53
C THR A 57 -23.86 79.60 -0.11
N THR A 58 -23.05 80.30 0.69
CA THR A 58 -21.90 81.06 0.19
C THR A 58 -20.81 80.20 -0.47
N GLN A 59 -20.83 78.87 -0.27
CA GLN A 59 -19.82 77.93 -0.75
C GLN A 59 -20.18 77.24 -2.07
N TRP A 60 -21.45 77.29 -2.48
CA TRP A 60 -21.92 76.59 -3.68
C TRP A 60 -23.21 77.22 -4.25
N ALA A 61 -23.43 77.01 -5.54
CA ALA A 61 -24.61 77.46 -6.28
C ALA A 61 -25.10 76.37 -7.22
N TRP A 62 -26.25 76.57 -7.87
CA TRP A 62 -26.76 75.66 -8.89
C TRP A 62 -26.36 76.11 -10.28
N ARG A 63 -25.73 75.24 -11.06
CA ARG A 63 -25.62 75.38 -12.50
C ARG A 63 -26.92 74.88 -13.13
N ALA A 64 -27.78 75.80 -13.55
CA ALA A 64 -29.00 75.53 -14.28
C ALA A 64 -28.73 75.59 -15.79
N SER A 65 -28.84 74.46 -16.48
CA SER A 65 -28.77 74.39 -17.94
C SER A 65 -30.18 74.27 -18.50
N GLU A 66 -30.63 75.27 -19.23
CA GLU A 66 -31.91 75.27 -19.93
C GLU A 66 -31.77 74.45 -21.22
N LEU A 67 -32.31 73.23 -21.22
CA LEU A 67 -32.27 72.31 -22.34
C LEU A 67 -33.54 72.48 -23.20
N VAL A 68 -33.72 73.71 -23.69
CA VAL A 68 -34.81 74.15 -24.58
C VAL A 68 -34.22 74.91 -25.77
N ALA A 69 -35.02 75.18 -26.81
CA ALA A 69 -34.58 75.98 -27.94
C ALA A 69 -34.18 77.40 -27.49
N GLY A 70 -32.91 77.77 -27.70
CA GLY A 70 -32.36 79.07 -27.27
C GLY A 70 -31.96 79.14 -25.80
N GLY A 71 -32.02 78.03 -25.05
CA GLY A 71 -31.69 77.98 -23.64
C GLY A 71 -30.23 78.31 -23.33
N ILE A 72 -30.00 78.81 -22.13
CA ILE A 72 -28.68 79.21 -21.63
C ILE A 72 -28.26 78.41 -20.40
N VAL A 73 -27.03 78.66 -19.94
CA VAL A 73 -26.55 78.19 -18.64
C VAL A 73 -26.49 79.36 -17.69
N ARG A 74 -27.20 79.25 -16.57
CA ARG A 74 -27.14 80.20 -15.46
C ARG A 74 -26.53 79.52 -14.25
N TYR A 75 -25.83 80.30 -13.44
CA TYR A 75 -25.36 79.88 -12.13
C TYR A 75 -26.18 80.67 -11.13
N VAL A 76 -27.07 80.00 -10.40
CA VAL A 76 -28.10 80.67 -9.61
C VAL A 76 -28.00 80.34 -8.13
N GLU A 77 -28.26 81.35 -7.31
CA GLU A 77 -28.51 81.18 -5.88
C GLU A 77 -29.97 80.79 -5.67
N VAL A 78 -30.20 79.63 -5.05
CA VAL A 78 -31.54 79.24 -4.60
C VAL A 78 -31.68 79.70 -3.15
N PRO A 79 -32.55 80.66 -2.84
CA PRO A 79 -32.70 81.20 -1.48
C PRO A 79 -33.38 80.20 -0.55
N ASP A 80 -33.05 80.23 0.74
CA ASP A 80 -33.71 79.40 1.76
C ASP A 80 -35.07 79.97 2.15
N LYS A 81 -36.08 79.70 1.32
CA LYS A 81 -37.50 80.04 1.54
C LYS A 81 -38.42 79.00 0.92
N GLU A 82 -39.72 79.11 1.19
CA GLU A 82 -40.73 78.15 0.72
C GLU A 82 -40.77 78.03 -0.82
N SER A 83 -40.84 79.16 -1.53
CA SER A 83 -40.92 79.18 -2.99
C SER A 83 -40.12 80.32 -3.65
N ALA A 84 -39.68 80.09 -4.88
CA ALA A 84 -38.98 81.07 -5.71
C ALA A 84 -39.30 80.87 -7.20
N GLU A 85 -39.38 81.97 -7.94
CA GLU A 85 -39.44 81.94 -9.41
C GLU A 85 -38.03 81.84 -9.98
N TYR A 86 -37.82 80.93 -10.94
CA TYR A 86 -36.52 80.72 -11.58
C TYR A 86 -35.97 81.99 -12.25
N SER A 87 -36.86 82.79 -12.86
CA SER A 87 -36.52 84.07 -13.49
C SER A 87 -36.04 85.12 -12.47
N GLY A 88 -36.44 85.00 -11.21
CA GLY A 88 -36.06 85.90 -10.13
C GLY A 88 -34.86 85.43 -9.29
N LEU A 89 -34.26 84.27 -9.60
CA LEU A 89 -33.07 83.81 -8.90
C LEU A 89 -31.86 84.68 -9.28
N ALA A 90 -31.04 84.99 -8.28
CA ALA A 90 -29.85 85.82 -8.47
C ALA A 90 -28.76 85.01 -9.19
N ASP A 91 -28.15 85.61 -10.21
CA ASP A 91 -26.98 85.02 -10.87
C ASP A 91 -25.73 85.20 -9.99
N VAL A 92 -24.97 84.11 -9.84
CA VAL A 92 -23.76 84.00 -9.02
C VAL A 92 -22.59 83.70 -9.95
N ASP A 93 -21.48 84.44 -9.81
CA ASP A 93 -20.22 84.01 -10.41
C ASP A 93 -19.63 82.86 -9.57
N PRO A 94 -19.48 81.64 -10.12
CA PRO A 94 -18.93 80.51 -9.36
C PRO A 94 -17.51 80.76 -8.84
N LYS A 95 -16.76 81.72 -9.42
CA LYS A 95 -15.41 82.08 -8.97
C LYS A 95 -15.41 82.87 -7.67
N THR A 96 -16.52 83.54 -7.32
CA THR A 96 -16.65 84.34 -6.09
C THR A 96 -17.16 83.54 -4.90
N LEU A 97 -17.48 82.25 -5.10
CA LEU A 97 -17.90 81.35 -4.02
C LEU A 97 -16.77 81.13 -3.02
N ASP A 98 -17.11 81.10 -1.73
CA ASP A 98 -16.14 80.84 -0.66
C ASP A 98 -15.45 79.47 -0.89
N GLN A 99 -14.12 79.51 -0.92
CA GLN A 99 -13.26 78.34 -1.14
C GLN A 99 -12.54 77.89 0.13
N SER A 100 -12.93 78.44 1.30
CA SER A 100 -12.29 78.12 2.57
C SER A 100 -12.13 76.60 2.77
N SER A 101 -10.89 76.22 3.05
CA SER A 101 -10.26 74.91 2.80
C SER A 101 -10.65 73.78 3.75
N GLU A 102 -11.54 74.01 4.71
CA GLU A 102 -11.90 73.00 5.73
C GLU A 102 -12.60 71.77 5.14
N THR A 103 -13.29 71.92 4.01
CA THR A 103 -14.07 70.83 3.39
C THR A 103 -13.21 69.82 2.62
N VAL A 104 -12.08 70.24 2.03
CA VAL A 104 -11.23 69.37 1.19
C VAL A 104 -10.35 68.46 2.05
N ALA A 105 -9.75 69.00 3.11
CA ALA A 105 -8.85 68.24 3.99
C ALA A 105 -9.58 67.11 4.74
N ALA A 106 -10.82 67.36 5.19
CA ALA A 106 -11.65 66.33 5.82
C ALA A 106 -12.00 65.19 4.85
N TRP A 107 -12.25 65.49 3.57
CA TRP A 107 -12.56 64.49 2.57
C TRP A 107 -11.34 63.63 2.21
N GLU A 108 -10.16 64.24 2.03
CA GLU A 108 -8.93 63.50 1.77
C GLU A 108 -8.59 62.53 2.90
N LEU A 109 -8.81 62.93 4.15
CA LEU A 109 -8.60 62.08 5.33
C LEU A 109 -9.53 60.85 5.31
N VAL A 110 -10.82 61.06 5.07
CA VAL A 110 -11.82 59.98 5.02
C VAL A 110 -11.55 59.01 3.86
N THR A 111 -11.16 59.54 2.69
CA THR A 111 -10.93 58.73 1.50
C THR A 111 -9.66 57.89 1.65
N ARG A 112 -8.61 58.46 2.27
CA ARG A 112 -7.39 57.73 2.62
C ARG A 112 -7.64 56.64 3.66
N ALA A 113 -8.49 56.91 4.66
CA ALA A 113 -8.88 55.90 5.65
C ALA A 113 -9.66 54.74 4.99
N ALA A 114 -10.60 55.04 4.09
CA ALA A 114 -11.35 54.03 3.35
C ALA A 114 -10.44 53.17 2.45
N GLN A 115 -9.50 53.79 1.74
CA GLN A 115 -8.53 53.06 0.92
C GLN A 115 -7.65 52.14 1.78
N GLY A 116 -7.19 52.62 2.95
CA GLY A 116 -6.42 51.81 3.88
C GLY A 116 -7.19 50.60 4.43
N VAL A 117 -8.53 50.67 4.54
CA VAL A 117 -9.36 49.52 4.89
C VAL A 117 -9.46 48.53 3.73
N LEU A 118 -9.63 49.02 2.49
CA LEU A 118 -9.65 48.17 1.30
C LEU A 118 -8.33 47.41 1.10
N ASP A 119 -7.19 48.08 1.27
CA ASP A 119 -5.87 47.46 1.16
C ASP A 119 -5.66 46.37 2.23
N ARG A 120 -6.19 46.58 3.45
CA ARG A 120 -6.19 45.56 4.50
C ARG A 120 -7.04 44.34 4.12
N ILE A 121 -8.20 44.55 3.50
CA ILE A 121 -9.06 43.45 3.02
C ILE A 121 -8.32 42.65 1.94
N GLY A 122 -7.67 43.30 0.98
CA GLY A 122 -6.84 42.63 -0.02
C GLY A 122 -5.73 41.78 0.62
N THR A 123 -5.03 42.34 1.61
CA THR A 123 -3.99 41.61 2.36
C THR A 123 -4.55 40.40 3.12
N ILE A 124 -5.80 40.47 3.60
CA ILE A 124 -6.46 39.34 4.27
C ILE A 124 -6.78 38.23 3.26
N ASP A 125 -7.27 38.58 2.07
CA ASP A 125 -7.56 37.60 1.02
C ASP A 125 -6.30 36.82 0.61
N ASP A 126 -5.18 37.52 0.39
CA ASP A 126 -3.88 36.90 0.09
C ASP A 126 -3.45 35.91 1.19
N LYS A 127 -3.65 36.28 2.46
CA LYS A 127 -3.34 35.40 3.61
C LYS A 127 -4.25 34.17 3.64
N VAL A 128 -5.53 34.32 3.33
CA VAL A 128 -6.48 33.19 3.27
C VAL A 128 -6.11 32.24 2.14
N GLN A 129 -5.78 32.76 0.95
CA GLN A 129 -5.34 31.94 -0.18
C GLN A 129 -4.05 31.17 0.14
N SER A 130 -3.07 31.85 0.76
CA SER A 130 -1.83 31.22 1.23
C SER A 130 -2.06 30.11 2.27
N ALA A 131 -2.97 30.35 3.23
CA ALA A 131 -3.35 29.36 4.22
C ALA A 131 -4.07 28.15 3.59
N ALA A 132 -4.96 28.38 2.63
CA ALA A 132 -5.65 27.31 1.90
C ALA A 132 -4.67 26.44 1.10
N ALA A 133 -3.70 27.05 0.41
CA ALA A 133 -2.64 26.33 -0.30
C ALA A 133 -1.78 25.49 0.67
N SER A 134 -1.42 26.07 1.81
CA SER A 134 -0.65 25.36 2.86
C SER A 134 -1.42 24.17 3.43
N ALA A 135 -2.73 24.33 3.67
CA ALA A 135 -3.59 23.23 4.13
C ALA A 135 -3.73 22.11 3.09
N ALA A 136 -3.81 22.44 1.80
CA ALA A 136 -3.82 21.45 0.72
C ALA A 136 -2.51 20.67 0.65
N ALA A 137 -1.37 21.35 0.78
CA ALA A 137 -0.04 20.72 0.83
C ALA A 137 0.11 19.79 2.05
N ALA A 138 -0.43 20.17 3.21
CA ALA A 138 -0.43 19.32 4.40
C ALA A 138 -1.22 18.01 4.19
N LYS A 139 -2.43 18.10 3.61
CA LYS A 139 -3.25 16.91 3.29
C LYS A 139 -2.58 15.98 2.27
N ALA A 140 -1.92 16.56 1.26
CA ALA A 140 -1.14 15.78 0.31
C ALA A 140 0.02 15.03 1.00
N SER A 141 0.72 15.70 1.91
CA SER A 141 1.80 15.10 2.69
C SER A 141 1.31 13.96 3.59
N GLU A 142 0.16 14.11 4.25
CA GLU A 142 -0.46 13.06 5.06
C GLU A 142 -0.82 11.81 4.23
N THR A 143 -1.30 12.02 3.00
CA THR A 143 -1.60 10.94 2.06
C THR A 143 -0.33 10.18 1.68
N VAL A 144 0.76 10.90 1.36
CA VAL A 144 2.06 10.28 1.05
C VAL A 144 2.59 9.50 2.26
N ALA A 145 2.54 10.07 3.46
CA ALA A 145 2.96 9.38 4.68
C ALA A 145 2.18 8.08 4.92
N SER A 146 0.87 8.10 4.69
CA SER A 146 0.01 6.91 4.80
C SER A 146 0.37 5.83 3.78
N GLN A 147 0.68 6.21 2.54
CA GLN A 147 1.12 5.28 1.50
C GLN A 147 2.48 4.66 1.83
N GLU A 148 3.44 5.44 2.30
CA GLU A 148 4.76 4.93 2.69
C GLU A 148 4.68 4.00 3.91
N SER A 149 3.81 4.31 4.88
CA SER A 149 3.53 3.42 6.01
C SER A 149 2.95 2.07 5.55
N ALA A 150 2.00 2.09 4.60
CA ALA A 150 1.43 0.87 4.04
C ALA A 150 2.47 0.03 3.28
N LYS A 151 3.37 0.67 2.51
CA LYS A 151 4.48 -0.02 1.83
C LYS A 151 5.44 -0.67 2.84
N ALA A 152 5.77 0.04 3.92
CA ALA A 152 6.63 -0.49 4.98
C ALA A 152 5.99 -1.71 5.67
N ALA A 153 4.69 -1.66 5.97
CA ALA A 153 3.95 -2.79 6.54
C ALA A 153 3.93 -4.01 5.60
N ALA A 154 3.71 -3.79 4.30
CA ALA A 154 3.75 -4.86 3.31
C ALA A 154 5.15 -5.49 3.18
N ALA A 155 6.21 -4.67 3.25
CA ALA A 155 7.59 -5.16 3.24
C ALA A 155 7.91 -5.99 4.50
N ALA A 156 7.45 -5.54 5.68
CA ALA A 156 7.59 -6.29 6.92
C ALA A 156 6.89 -7.66 6.85
N GLY A 157 5.67 -7.71 6.29
CA GLY A 157 4.95 -8.96 6.07
C GLY A 157 5.72 -9.94 5.17
N LYS A 158 6.27 -9.46 4.05
CA LYS A 158 7.11 -10.29 3.16
C LYS A 158 8.37 -10.81 3.84
N ALA A 159 9.01 -9.99 4.67
CA ALA A 159 10.19 -10.39 5.43
C ALA A 159 9.85 -11.50 6.44
N GLN A 160 8.72 -11.39 7.13
CA GLN A 160 8.26 -12.42 8.07
C GLN A 160 7.92 -13.74 7.35
N SER A 161 7.26 -13.69 6.20
CA SER A 161 7.03 -14.89 5.39
C SER A 161 8.35 -15.54 4.94
N SER A 162 9.31 -14.73 4.48
CA SER A 162 10.62 -15.23 4.07
C SER A 162 11.39 -15.88 5.22
N GLN A 163 11.31 -15.30 6.43
CA GLN A 163 11.89 -15.89 7.63
C GLN A 163 11.25 -17.24 7.99
N SER A 164 9.93 -17.37 7.86
CA SER A 164 9.23 -18.64 8.11
C SER A 164 9.65 -19.72 7.11
N GLU A 165 9.75 -19.39 5.82
CA GLU A 165 10.19 -20.35 4.80
C GLU A 165 11.66 -20.76 4.97
N ALA A 166 12.52 -19.81 5.37
CA ALA A 166 13.91 -20.12 5.72
C ALA A 166 13.99 -21.07 6.92
N ALA A 167 13.17 -20.88 7.95
CA ALA A 167 13.11 -21.76 9.12
C ALA A 167 12.63 -23.18 8.75
N LYS A 168 11.60 -23.30 7.91
CA LYS A 168 11.14 -24.61 7.39
C LYS A 168 12.23 -25.31 6.59
N SER A 169 12.93 -24.56 5.74
CA SER A 169 14.03 -25.10 4.92
C SER A 169 15.19 -25.60 5.80
N ALA A 170 15.54 -24.85 6.86
CA ALA A 170 16.55 -25.26 7.82
C ALA A 170 16.15 -26.54 8.57
N GLN A 171 14.87 -26.66 8.97
CA GLN A 171 14.36 -27.86 9.63
C GLN A 171 14.43 -29.08 8.70
N ALA A 172 13.99 -28.93 7.45
CA ALA A 172 14.05 -30.02 6.46
C ALA A 172 15.50 -30.47 6.18
N ALA A 173 16.45 -29.54 6.17
CA ALA A 173 17.87 -29.86 6.04
C ALA A 173 18.38 -30.67 7.24
N HIS A 174 18.00 -30.28 8.46
CA HIS A 174 18.37 -31.01 9.68
C HIS A 174 17.76 -32.42 9.73
N GLU A 175 16.50 -32.59 9.33
CA GLU A 175 15.85 -33.90 9.21
C GLU A 175 16.54 -34.79 8.18
N SER A 176 16.97 -34.20 7.06
CA SER A 176 17.76 -34.90 6.03
C SER A 176 19.13 -35.34 6.56
N GLU A 177 19.80 -34.49 7.34
CA GLU A 177 21.08 -34.80 7.97
C GLU A 177 20.95 -35.97 8.98
N ILE A 178 19.92 -35.95 9.83
CA ILE A 178 19.63 -37.07 10.74
C ILE A 178 19.46 -38.37 9.96
N THR A 179 18.65 -38.33 8.88
CA THR A 179 18.38 -39.52 8.06
C THR A 179 19.66 -40.04 7.41
N ALA A 180 20.47 -39.16 6.83
CA ALA A 180 21.75 -39.52 6.23
C ALA A 180 22.71 -40.16 7.26
N ASN A 181 22.82 -39.57 8.45
CA ASN A 181 23.64 -40.11 9.52
C ASN A 181 23.16 -41.49 10.00
N GLY A 182 21.84 -41.71 10.05
CA GLY A 182 21.23 -43.01 10.33
C GLY A 182 21.64 -44.07 9.31
N LEU A 183 21.47 -43.78 8.02
CA LEU A 183 21.85 -44.67 6.92
C LEU A 183 23.36 -44.98 6.91
N ILE A 184 24.20 -43.98 7.20
CA ILE A 184 25.65 -44.19 7.34
C ILE A 184 25.95 -45.15 8.51
N GLY A 185 25.23 -45.02 9.62
CA GLY A 185 25.34 -45.92 10.77
C GLY A 185 24.95 -47.36 10.43
N GLU A 186 23.82 -47.55 9.74
CA GLU A 186 23.37 -48.86 9.27
C GLU A 186 24.38 -49.47 8.29
N ALA A 187 24.87 -48.70 7.33
CA ALA A 187 25.87 -49.16 6.37
C ALA A 187 27.16 -49.61 7.07
N LYS A 188 27.63 -48.90 8.11
CA LYS A 188 28.78 -49.32 8.93
C LYS A 188 28.52 -50.64 9.65
N THR A 189 27.33 -50.82 10.22
CA THR A 189 26.94 -52.06 10.90
C THR A 189 26.94 -53.24 9.91
N ILE A 190 26.32 -53.08 8.74
CA ILE A 190 26.29 -54.11 7.69
C ILE A 190 27.72 -54.43 7.21
N ALA A 191 28.56 -53.43 6.99
CA ALA A 191 29.96 -53.64 6.61
C ALA A 191 30.75 -54.43 7.67
N GLY A 192 30.50 -54.16 8.96
CA GLY A 192 31.06 -54.94 10.07
C GLY A 192 30.64 -56.40 10.04
N GLN A 193 29.33 -56.66 9.92
CA GLN A 193 28.76 -58.01 9.84
C GLN A 193 29.28 -58.80 8.62
N LEU A 194 29.40 -58.14 7.46
CA LEU A 194 29.99 -58.76 6.26
C LEU A 194 31.45 -59.14 6.48
N THR A 195 32.22 -58.28 7.15
CA THR A 195 33.63 -58.54 7.47
C THR A 195 33.77 -59.74 8.41
N GLU A 196 32.92 -59.81 9.45
CA GLU A 196 32.88 -60.94 10.39
C GLU A 196 32.47 -62.24 9.70
N THR A 197 31.39 -62.20 8.90
CA THR A 197 30.91 -63.35 8.13
C THR A 197 31.98 -63.87 7.17
N ALA A 198 32.67 -62.98 6.45
CA ALA A 198 33.78 -63.36 5.57
C ALA A 198 34.93 -64.02 6.36
N GLY A 199 35.22 -63.51 7.57
CA GLY A 199 36.17 -64.13 8.50
C GLY A 199 35.77 -65.55 8.90
N GLN A 200 34.50 -65.76 9.26
CA GLN A 200 33.97 -67.07 9.63
C GLN A 200 34.03 -68.05 8.46
N VAL A 201 33.55 -67.65 7.27
CA VAL A 201 33.61 -68.48 6.05
C VAL A 201 35.04 -68.92 5.73
N LYS A 202 36.02 -68.04 5.93
CA LYS A 202 37.44 -68.39 5.73
C LYS A 202 37.92 -69.46 6.72
N GLN A 203 37.50 -69.39 7.99
CA GLN A 203 37.83 -70.40 9.01
C GLN A 203 37.15 -71.74 8.72
N ASP A 204 35.87 -71.71 8.34
CA ASP A 204 35.09 -72.90 8.00
C ASP A 204 35.69 -73.60 6.77
N ALA A 205 36.05 -72.83 5.73
CA ALA A 205 36.75 -73.35 4.55
C ALA A 205 38.09 -74.01 4.90
N ALA A 206 38.87 -73.40 5.80
CA ALA A 206 40.13 -73.98 6.27
C ALA A 206 39.89 -75.30 7.05
N THR A 207 38.83 -75.35 7.85
CA THR A 207 38.43 -76.55 8.61
C THR A 207 37.98 -77.67 7.68
N ALA A 208 37.13 -77.38 6.71
CA ALA A 208 36.68 -78.33 5.70
C ALA A 208 37.86 -78.88 4.87
N SER A 209 38.81 -78.03 4.49
CA SER A 209 40.03 -78.43 3.79
C SER A 209 40.86 -79.42 4.61
N ARG A 210 41.08 -79.16 5.91
CA ARG A 210 41.76 -80.09 6.82
C ARG A 210 41.02 -81.43 6.97
N ALA A 211 39.69 -81.38 7.08
CA ALA A 211 38.86 -82.57 7.15
C ALA A 211 38.97 -83.42 5.88
N ALA A 212 38.95 -82.78 4.70
CA ALA A 212 39.14 -83.44 3.42
C ALA A 212 40.53 -84.10 3.30
N GLN A 213 41.61 -83.39 3.67
CA GLN A 213 42.96 -83.96 3.72
C GLN A 213 43.02 -85.19 4.63
N THR A 214 42.40 -85.12 5.81
CA THR A 214 42.33 -86.24 6.75
C THR A 214 41.57 -87.43 6.16
N ALA A 215 40.47 -87.18 5.46
CA ALA A 215 39.68 -88.23 4.80
C ALA A 215 40.49 -88.92 3.68
N THR A 216 41.22 -88.16 2.87
CA THR A 216 42.13 -88.70 1.83
C THR A 216 43.18 -89.61 2.46
N VAL A 217 43.87 -89.16 3.51
CA VAL A 217 44.86 -89.98 4.23
C VAL A 217 44.25 -91.28 4.76
N LYS A 218 43.04 -91.23 5.32
CA LYS A 218 42.34 -92.44 5.79
C LYS A 218 41.95 -93.38 4.63
N ALA A 219 41.52 -92.83 3.51
CA ALA A 219 41.19 -93.61 2.32
C ALA A 219 42.43 -94.32 1.76
N ASP A 220 43.56 -93.63 1.66
CA ASP A 220 44.84 -94.20 1.22
C ASP A 220 45.32 -95.32 2.18
N ALA A 221 45.17 -95.11 3.49
CA ALA A 221 45.46 -96.12 4.50
C ALA A 221 44.55 -97.36 4.36
N ALA A 222 43.25 -97.16 4.11
CA ALA A 222 42.29 -98.23 3.90
C ALA A 222 42.57 -99.01 2.59
N ALA A 223 42.93 -98.32 1.50
CA ALA A 223 43.35 -98.94 0.25
C ALA A 223 44.60 -99.81 0.47
N THR A 224 45.61 -99.27 1.15
CA THR A 224 46.82 -100.02 1.52
C THR A 224 46.50 -101.25 2.38
N ALA A 225 45.57 -101.12 3.34
CA ALA A 225 45.14 -102.24 4.18
C ALA A 225 44.41 -103.31 3.36
N ARG A 226 43.57 -102.91 2.40
CA ARG A 226 42.89 -103.82 1.46
C ARG A 226 43.90 -104.57 0.59
N ASP A 227 44.88 -103.89 0.01
CA ASP A 227 45.92 -104.52 -0.82
C ASP A 227 46.72 -105.57 -0.02
N ARG A 228 47.05 -105.27 1.24
CA ARG A 228 47.68 -106.24 2.15
C ARG A 228 46.77 -107.44 2.43
N ALA A 229 45.48 -107.22 2.66
CA ALA A 229 44.51 -108.29 2.89
C ALA A 229 44.33 -109.18 1.63
N GLU A 230 44.25 -108.60 0.44
CA GLU A 230 44.19 -109.35 -0.83
C GLU A 230 45.48 -110.15 -1.09
N THR A 231 46.64 -109.58 -0.79
CA THR A 231 47.94 -110.27 -0.87
C THR A 231 48.00 -111.47 0.09
N ALA A 232 47.55 -111.30 1.33
CA ALA A 232 47.44 -112.39 2.31
C ALA A 232 46.44 -113.48 1.88
N GLY A 233 45.32 -113.09 1.24
CA GLY A 233 44.33 -114.00 0.68
C GLY A 233 44.85 -114.84 -0.49
N ARG A 234 45.66 -114.25 -1.39
CA ARG A 234 46.36 -114.99 -2.46
C ARG A 234 47.41 -115.95 -1.91
N GLY A 235 48.14 -115.57 -0.86
CA GLY A 235 49.05 -116.47 -0.13
C GLY A 235 48.35 -117.69 0.46
N ARG A 236 47.11 -117.55 0.96
CA ARG A 236 46.27 -118.68 1.40
C ARG A 236 45.74 -119.55 0.26
N ARG A 237 45.44 -118.99 -0.92
CA ARG A 237 44.98 -119.75 -2.11
C ARG A 237 46.10 -120.53 -2.82
N MET A 238 47.35 -120.12 -2.66
CA MET A 238 48.53 -120.75 -3.25
C MET A 238 49.31 -121.65 -2.27
N ALA A 239 48.78 -121.89 -1.06
CA ALA A 239 49.33 -122.87 -0.14
C ALA A 239 49.07 -124.30 -0.68
N PRO A 240 50.09 -125.18 -0.79
CA PRO A 240 49.93 -126.50 -1.37
C PRO A 240 49.04 -127.40 -0.49
N LYS A 241 48.03 -128.02 -1.12
CA LYS A 241 47.36 -129.22 -0.58
C LYS A 241 48.43 -130.30 -0.38
N ARG A 242 48.84 -130.56 0.85
CA ARG A 242 49.42 -131.86 1.20
C ARG A 242 48.28 -132.86 1.36
N LEU A 243 48.16 -133.75 0.39
CA LEU A 243 47.47 -135.03 0.54
C LEU A 243 48.34 -135.99 1.39
N ASP A 244 47.64 -137.00 1.92
CA ASP A 244 48.07 -138.17 2.73
C ASP A 244 48.13 -137.95 4.26
N ARG A 245 47.47 -138.75 5.12
CA ARG A 245 46.79 -140.05 4.92
C ARG A 245 45.93 -140.42 6.16
N LEU A 246 44.74 -140.96 5.90
CA LEU A 246 43.88 -141.88 6.70
C LEU A 246 43.72 -141.66 8.22
N ASP A 247 42.49 -141.38 8.65
CA ASP A 247 41.78 -142.43 9.41
C ASP A 247 40.29 -142.47 9.07
N ARG A 248 39.79 -143.70 9.12
CA ARG A 248 38.56 -144.22 8.52
C ARG A 248 37.54 -144.37 9.64
N THR A 249 36.34 -143.82 9.50
CA THR A 249 35.16 -144.48 10.09
C THR A 249 33.89 -144.14 9.35
N VAL A 250 33.30 -145.20 8.81
CA VAL A 250 32.00 -145.28 8.14
C VAL A 250 30.92 -145.19 9.21
N GLY A 251 29.91 -144.35 9.03
CA GLY A 251 28.78 -144.21 9.96
C GLY A 251 27.55 -143.65 9.25
N PHE A 252 26.58 -144.52 9.06
CA PHE A 252 25.35 -144.42 8.29
C PHE A 252 24.20 -143.72 9.06
N HIS A 253 23.16 -143.28 8.33
CA HIS A 253 21.76 -142.98 8.77
C HIS A 253 21.53 -141.75 9.68
N HIS A 254 20.42 -141.01 9.69
CA HIS A 254 19.27 -140.72 8.81
C HIS A 254 18.46 -139.61 9.53
N HIS A 255 17.62 -138.88 8.79
CA HIS A 255 16.36 -138.25 9.25
C HIS A 255 16.33 -136.98 10.15
N THR A 256 15.79 -135.90 9.55
CA THR A 256 14.65 -135.02 9.99
C THR A 256 14.64 -134.46 11.44
N GLN A 257 14.26 -133.21 11.74
CA GLN A 257 13.08 -132.46 11.28
C GLN A 257 13.08 -131.04 11.92
N ARG A 258 12.58 -130.06 11.14
CA ARG A 258 11.69 -128.90 11.48
C ARG A 258 11.84 -128.07 12.78
N GLY A 259 11.72 -126.75 12.59
CA GLY A 259 11.08 -125.86 13.56
C GLY A 259 11.36 -124.36 13.38
N SER A 260 10.59 -123.65 12.53
CA SER A 260 10.35 -122.19 12.64
C SER A 260 9.37 -121.89 13.80
N PRO A 261 8.86 -120.67 14.09
CA PRO A 261 9.21 -119.27 13.69
C PRO A 261 9.10 -118.21 14.85
N MET A 262 9.21 -116.91 14.48
CA MET A 262 8.39 -115.75 14.94
C MET A 262 8.77 -114.83 16.14
N ARG A 263 8.62 -113.51 15.82
CA ARG A 263 8.20 -112.31 16.62
C ARG A 263 9.22 -111.41 17.36
N HIS A 264 9.50 -110.23 16.76
CA HIS A 264 9.18 -108.82 17.17
C HIS A 264 8.73 -108.52 18.63
N PRO A 265 8.66 -107.23 19.10
CA PRO A 265 9.48 -105.99 18.95
C PRO A 265 9.74 -105.27 20.33
N ILE A 266 10.19 -103.99 20.34
CA ILE A 266 9.69 -102.83 21.18
C ILE A 266 10.75 -101.98 21.94
N ARG A 267 10.72 -100.65 21.64
CA ARG A 267 10.93 -99.40 22.45
C ARG A 267 12.25 -99.19 23.24
N GLU A 268 12.72 -97.98 23.55
CA GLU A 268 12.17 -96.61 23.63
C GLU A 268 13.37 -95.61 23.62
N GLU A 269 13.33 -94.58 22.77
CA GLU A 269 13.34 -93.11 23.06
C GLU A 269 14.18 -92.47 24.22
N PRO A 270 14.35 -91.12 24.23
CA PRO A 270 15.65 -90.44 24.34
C PRO A 270 15.78 -89.46 25.54
N HIS A 271 16.97 -88.87 25.74
CA HIS A 271 17.22 -87.58 26.41
C HIS A 271 18.62 -87.09 25.97
N GLY A 272 18.91 -85.84 25.60
CA GLY A 272 18.21 -84.56 25.57
C GLY A 272 19.15 -83.50 24.97
#